data_AF-A0A958P637-F1
#
_entry.id   AF-A0A958P637-F1
#
_cell.length_a   1.000
_cell.length_b   1.000
_cell.length_c   1.000
_cell.angle_alpha   90.00
_cell.angle_beta   90.00
_cell.angle_gamma   90.00
#
_symmetry.space_group_name_H-M   'P 1'
#
loop_
_entity.id
_entity.type
_entity.pdbx_description
1 polymer ?
#
loop_
_entity_poly.entity_id
_entity_poly.type
_entity_poly.pdbx_seq_one_letter_code
_entity_poly.pdbx_strand_id
1 'polypeptide(L)'
;MKKSSLIIITVLVALIAVSILIFKKKGNMSTLDEDSRSFKYTDTASVTKIFMADKNGRQCILKRTNEGWFVNDKFKVRSDAILTLLETIKRIEVKRPVARQAKTGTLKVLAYRSIKVEIYSNDELVKQYYVGHETPDGEGTHMLLTNLDTEENYEDPFVVFIPGFTGFLNTRFIVEEKVWRDLNVMNFTPD
;
A
#
# COMPACT_ATOMS: atom_id res chain seq x y z
N MET A 1 41.08 -45.35 -8.84
CA MET A 1 39.74 -45.09 -9.44
C MET A 1 39.92 -44.91 -10.95
N LYS A 2 39.15 -45.63 -11.79
CA LYS A 2 39.31 -45.58 -13.26
C LYS A 2 39.12 -44.13 -13.74
N LYS A 3 39.99 -43.63 -14.63
CA LYS A 3 39.99 -42.24 -15.11
C LYS A 3 38.61 -41.76 -15.61
N SER A 4 37.79 -42.67 -16.13
CA SER A 4 36.39 -42.43 -16.53
C SER A 4 35.46 -42.05 -15.37
N SER A 5 35.63 -42.65 -14.18
CA SER A 5 34.83 -42.32 -12.99
C SER A 5 35.17 -40.94 -12.45
N LEU A 6 36.42 -40.49 -12.58
CA LEU A 6 36.82 -39.14 -12.18
C LEU A 6 36.20 -38.08 -13.09
N ILE A 7 36.16 -38.32 -14.41
CA ILE A 7 35.55 -37.40 -15.38
C ILE A 7 34.05 -37.22 -15.11
N ILE A 8 33.33 -38.31 -14.81
CA ILE A 8 31.89 -38.26 -14.52
C ILE A 8 31.62 -37.42 -13.26
N ILE A 9 32.42 -37.58 -12.21
CA ILE A 9 32.27 -36.82 -10.96
C ILE A 9 32.52 -35.33 -11.22
N THR A 10 33.54 -34.97 -11.99
CA THR A 10 33.83 -33.57 -12.31
C THR A 10 32.72 -32.91 -13.11
N VAL A 11 32.13 -33.62 -14.08
CA VAL A 11 30.98 -33.11 -14.86
C VAL A 11 29.74 -32.94 -13.99
N LEU A 12 29.50 -33.85 -13.05
CA LEU A 12 28.37 -33.75 -12.12
C LEU A 12 28.51 -32.54 -11.19
N VAL A 13 29.72 -32.30 -10.65
CA VAL A 13 30.00 -31.13 -9.80
C VAL A 13 29.85 -29.83 -10.59
N ALA A 14 30.30 -29.79 -11.85
CA ALA A 14 30.13 -28.64 -12.73
C ALA A 14 28.63 -28.36 -13.01
N LEU A 15 27.83 -29.39 -13.26
CA LEU A 15 26.37 -29.25 -13.45
C LEU A 15 25.66 -28.73 -12.20
N ILE A 16 26.06 -29.21 -11.01
CA ILE A 16 25.52 -28.72 -9.74
C ILE A 16 25.89 -27.25 -9.53
N ALA A 17 27.15 -26.88 -9.80
CA ALA A 17 27.60 -25.48 -9.68
C ALA A 17 26.84 -24.56 -10.63
N VAL A 18 26.64 -24.97 -11.89
CA VAL A 18 25.85 -24.20 -12.87
C VAL A 18 24.38 -24.11 -12.44
N SER A 19 23.80 -25.19 -11.91
CA SER A 19 22.44 -25.19 -11.36
C SER A 19 22.30 -24.18 -10.21
N ILE A 20 23.23 -24.19 -9.25
CA ILE A 20 23.24 -23.23 -8.12
C ILE A 20 23.36 -21.78 -8.63
N LEU A 21 24.21 -21.53 -9.64
CA LEU A 21 24.36 -20.20 -10.23
C LEU A 21 23.09 -19.74 -10.95
N ILE A 22 22.41 -20.64 -11.66
CA ILE A 22 21.12 -20.35 -12.31
C ILE A 22 20.04 -20.09 -11.26
N PHE A 23 19.94 -20.91 -10.22
CA PHE A 23 18.97 -20.72 -9.13
C PHE A 23 19.20 -19.41 -8.38
N LYS A 24 20.46 -19.01 -8.14
CA LYS A 24 20.79 -17.69 -7.57
C LYS A 24 20.41 -16.52 -8.48
N LYS A 25 20.53 -16.68 -9.81
CA LYS A 25 20.06 -15.66 -10.76
C LYS A 25 18.54 -15.63 -10.94
N LYS A 26 17.85 -16.75 -10.71
CA LYS A 26 16.39 -16.88 -10.88
C LYS A 26 15.57 -16.33 -9.71
N GLY A 27 16.23 -15.84 -8.65
CA GLY A 27 15.57 -15.19 -7.51
C GLY A 27 14.80 -13.91 -7.85
N ASN A 28 15.06 -13.28 -9.01
CA ASN A 28 14.50 -11.96 -9.36
C ASN A 28 13.71 -11.95 -10.68
N MET A 29 13.13 -13.07 -11.10
CA MET A 29 12.38 -13.14 -12.36
C MET A 29 10.99 -13.77 -12.17
N SER A 30 10.22 -13.18 -11.26
CA SER A 30 8.75 -13.22 -11.34
C SER A 30 8.31 -12.16 -12.36
N THR A 31 7.34 -12.51 -13.21
CA THR A 31 6.91 -11.73 -14.39
C THR A 31 5.98 -10.55 -14.08
N LEU A 32 5.80 -10.24 -12.81
CA LEU A 32 5.36 -8.95 -12.26
C LEU A 32 6.12 -8.78 -10.94
N ASP A 33 6.66 -7.59 -10.71
CA ASP A 33 7.40 -7.26 -9.50
C ASP A 33 6.51 -7.49 -8.26
N GLU A 34 6.89 -8.42 -7.39
CA GLU A 34 6.09 -8.81 -6.23
C GLU A 34 5.87 -7.61 -5.29
N ASP A 35 6.84 -6.69 -5.27
CA ASP A 35 6.81 -5.47 -4.49
C ASP A 35 5.73 -4.49 -4.97
N SER A 36 5.42 -4.47 -6.27
CA SER A 36 4.37 -3.62 -6.87
C SER A 36 2.95 -3.91 -6.34
N ARG A 37 2.77 -5.08 -5.69
CA ARG A 37 1.50 -5.54 -5.11
C ARG A 37 1.43 -5.32 -3.60
N SER A 38 2.49 -4.80 -2.98
CA SER A 38 2.66 -4.70 -1.52
C SER A 38 1.97 -3.47 -0.91
N PHE A 39 0.67 -3.29 -1.14
CA PHE A 39 -0.10 -2.16 -0.60
C PHE A 39 -0.29 -2.19 0.92
N LYS A 40 -0.28 -3.40 1.50
CA LYS A 40 -0.55 -3.66 2.91
C LYS A 40 0.58 -3.18 3.80
N TYR A 41 0.24 -2.61 4.96
CA TYR A 41 1.18 -2.40 6.06
C TYR A 41 0.63 -2.98 7.36
N THR A 42 1.26 -4.06 7.85
CA THR A 42 0.71 -4.88 8.94
C THR A 42 0.89 -4.28 10.33
N ASP A 43 1.99 -3.58 10.55
CA ASP A 43 2.35 -3.00 11.83
C ASP A 43 1.72 -1.62 12.03
N THR A 44 0.40 -1.57 12.11
CA THR A 44 -0.31 -0.30 12.33
C THR A 44 -0.01 0.35 13.68
N ALA A 45 0.62 -0.37 14.62
CA ALA A 45 0.95 0.14 15.94
C ALA A 45 2.16 1.09 15.91
N SER A 46 3.06 0.95 14.93
CA SER A 46 4.21 1.84 14.75
C SER A 46 3.91 3.05 13.86
N VAL A 47 2.74 3.12 13.24
CA VAL A 47 2.35 4.25 12.40
C VAL A 47 2.21 5.52 13.26
N THR A 48 3.05 6.52 12.97
CA THR A 48 3.10 7.80 13.69
C THR A 48 2.41 8.92 12.95
N LYS A 49 2.38 8.86 11.61
CA LYS A 49 1.84 9.93 10.77
C LYS A 49 1.27 9.37 9.47
N ILE A 50 0.15 9.93 9.04
CA ILE A 50 -0.46 9.65 7.73
C ILE A 50 -0.72 10.99 7.05
N PHE A 51 -0.12 11.20 5.89
CA PHE A 51 -0.37 12.36 5.05
C PHE A 51 -1.26 11.97 3.88
N MET A 52 -2.28 12.78 3.64
CA MET A 52 -3.22 12.61 2.53
C MET A 52 -3.40 13.93 1.79
N ALA A 53 -3.35 13.90 0.47
CA ALA A 53 -3.60 15.08 -0.35
C ALA A 53 -4.30 14.71 -1.66
N ASP A 54 -5.22 15.56 -2.11
CA ASP A 54 -5.89 15.41 -3.40
C ASP A 54 -5.34 16.40 -4.45
N LYS A 55 -5.80 16.22 -5.69
CA LYS A 55 -5.44 17.10 -6.80
C LYS A 55 -6.17 18.45 -6.80
N ASN A 56 -7.13 18.65 -5.90
CA ASN A 56 -7.84 19.92 -5.71
C ASN A 56 -7.12 20.83 -4.70
N GLY A 57 -5.93 20.43 -4.21
CA GLY A 57 -5.13 21.20 -3.25
C GLY A 57 -5.57 21.02 -1.80
N ARG A 58 -6.48 20.09 -1.51
CA ARG A 58 -6.84 19.74 -0.13
C ARG A 58 -5.81 18.77 0.42
N GLN A 59 -5.46 18.95 1.69
CA GLN A 59 -4.53 18.08 2.39
C GLN A 59 -4.95 17.86 3.84
N CYS A 60 -4.55 16.72 4.37
CA CYS A 60 -4.84 16.27 5.72
C CYS A 60 -3.63 15.52 6.26
N ILE A 61 -3.18 15.92 7.44
CA ILE A 61 -2.09 15.29 8.17
C ILE A 61 -2.65 14.71 9.46
N LEU A 62 -2.64 13.40 9.59
CA LEU A 62 -2.96 12.70 10.83
C LEU A 62 -1.67 12.40 11.56
N LYS A 63 -1.55 12.83 12.81
CA LYS A 63 -0.38 12.55 13.67
C LYS A 63 -0.81 11.89 14.95
N ARG A 64 -0.05 10.88 15.35
CA ARG A 64 -0.22 10.17 16.62
C ARG A 64 0.56 10.89 17.71
N THR A 65 -0.10 11.10 18.83
CA THR A 65 0.48 11.69 20.05
C THR A 65 0.15 10.79 21.25
N ASN A 66 0.69 11.11 22.42
CA ASN A 66 0.37 10.41 23.67
C ASN A 66 -1.12 10.54 24.06
N GLU A 67 -1.81 11.58 23.58
CA GLU A 67 -3.23 11.85 23.87
C GLU A 67 -4.20 11.28 22.81
N GLY A 68 -3.65 10.66 21.76
CA GLY A 68 -4.38 10.11 20.63
C GLY A 68 -4.00 10.74 19.30
N TRP A 69 -4.90 10.62 18.32
CA TRP A 69 -4.67 11.11 16.97
C TRP A 69 -5.17 12.54 16.81
N PHE A 70 -4.38 13.37 16.15
CA PHE A 70 -4.72 14.74 15.80
C PHE A 70 -4.67 14.95 14.30
N VAL A 71 -5.63 15.72 13.78
CA VAL A 71 -5.64 16.18 12.39
C VAL A 71 -5.08 17.59 12.31
N ASN A 72 -4.13 17.79 11.40
CA ASN A 72 -3.44 19.04 11.11
C ASN A 72 -2.91 19.75 12.37
N ASP A 73 -2.45 18.98 13.37
CA ASP A 73 -1.97 19.47 14.67
C ASP A 73 -2.99 20.33 15.45
N LYS A 74 -4.29 20.24 15.13
CA LYS A 74 -5.34 21.13 15.66
C LYS A 74 -6.41 20.40 16.43
N PHE A 75 -7.01 19.39 15.83
CA PHE A 75 -8.22 18.77 16.36
C PHE A 75 -8.01 17.30 16.63
N LYS A 76 -8.58 16.82 17.75
CA LYS A 76 -8.63 15.40 18.05
C LYS A 76 -9.45 14.67 16.99
N VAL A 77 -8.89 13.58 16.49
CA VAL A 77 -9.51 12.70 15.51
C VAL A 77 -10.48 11.78 16.20
N ARG A 78 -11.68 11.61 15.63
CA ARG A 78 -12.64 10.60 16.10
C ARG A 78 -12.09 9.18 15.94
N SER A 79 -12.23 8.38 16.99
CA SER A 79 -11.63 7.05 17.10
C SER A 79 -12.10 6.08 16.01
N ASP A 80 -13.38 6.13 15.64
CA ASP A 80 -13.98 5.29 14.60
C ASP A 80 -13.31 5.49 13.23
N ALA A 81 -13.08 6.74 12.84
CA ALA A 81 -12.50 7.06 11.53
C ALA A 81 -11.04 6.60 11.43
N ILE A 82 -10.23 6.85 12.46
CA ILE A 82 -8.82 6.45 12.44
C ILE A 82 -8.67 4.93 12.50
N LEU A 83 -9.49 4.23 13.30
CA LEU A 83 -9.50 2.77 13.35
C LEU A 83 -9.88 2.18 11.99
N THR A 84 -10.88 2.76 11.31
CA THR A 84 -11.30 2.35 9.97
C THR A 84 -10.16 2.51 8.94
N LEU A 85 -9.44 3.62 8.99
CA LEU A 85 -8.29 3.88 8.11
C LEU A 85 -7.13 2.90 8.39
N LEU A 86 -6.75 2.73 9.65
CA LEU A 86 -5.67 1.80 10.04
C LEU A 86 -6.03 0.35 9.69
N GLU A 87 -7.29 -0.06 9.89
CA GLU A 87 -7.77 -1.38 9.46
C GLU A 87 -7.65 -1.54 7.94
N THR A 88 -8.00 -0.51 7.18
CA THR A 88 -7.88 -0.51 5.72
C THR A 88 -6.42 -0.72 5.30
N ILE A 89 -5.50 0.04 5.88
CA ILE A 89 -4.06 -0.07 5.64
C ILE A 89 -3.55 -1.49 5.96
N LYS A 90 -4.06 -2.07 7.06
CA LYS A 90 -3.67 -3.40 7.52
C LYS A 90 -4.24 -4.54 6.66
N ARG A 91 -5.41 -4.37 6.04
CA ARG A 91 -6.16 -5.46 5.39
C ARG A 91 -6.28 -5.33 3.88
N ILE A 92 -5.77 -4.25 3.28
CA ILE A 92 -5.83 -4.04 1.85
C ILE A 92 -5.07 -5.16 1.11
N GLU A 93 -5.73 -5.73 0.10
CA GLU A 93 -5.17 -6.77 -0.77
C GLU A 93 -5.47 -6.48 -2.23
N VAL A 94 -4.60 -7.00 -3.11
CA VAL A 94 -4.76 -6.89 -4.56
C VAL A 94 -5.79 -7.91 -5.04
N LYS A 95 -6.92 -7.45 -5.57
CA LYS A 95 -7.93 -8.30 -6.24
C LYS A 95 -7.40 -8.80 -7.58
N ARG A 96 -6.90 -7.87 -8.41
CA ARG A 96 -6.36 -8.14 -9.75
C ARG A 96 -5.59 -6.93 -10.31
N PRO A 97 -4.64 -7.13 -11.24
CA PRO A 97 -4.10 -6.02 -12.03
C PRO A 97 -5.19 -5.40 -12.91
N VAL A 98 -5.04 -4.12 -13.23
CA VAL A 98 -5.89 -3.46 -14.22
C VAL A 98 -5.64 -4.06 -15.60
N ALA A 99 -6.71 -4.29 -16.37
CA ALA A 99 -6.59 -4.86 -17.71
C ALA A 99 -5.72 -3.97 -18.61
N ARG A 100 -4.86 -4.58 -19.45
CA ARG A 100 -3.91 -3.84 -20.32
C ARG A 100 -4.57 -2.74 -21.15
N GLN A 101 -5.78 -3.00 -21.67
CA GLN A 101 -6.54 -2.02 -22.46
C GLN A 101 -7.00 -0.81 -21.64
N ALA A 102 -7.28 -1.00 -20.34
CA ALA A 102 -7.72 0.05 -19.42
C ALA A 102 -6.54 0.75 -18.71
N LYS A 103 -5.34 0.15 -18.68
CA LYS A 103 -4.16 0.64 -17.94
C LYS A 103 -3.90 2.13 -18.16
N THR A 104 -3.75 2.57 -19.42
CA THR A 104 -3.48 3.97 -19.75
C THR A 104 -4.59 4.91 -19.30
N GLY A 105 -5.86 4.49 -19.43
CA GLY A 105 -7.01 5.26 -18.96
C GLY A 105 -7.00 5.40 -17.44
N THR A 106 -6.81 4.30 -16.71
CA THR A 106 -6.74 4.30 -15.25
C THR A 106 -5.59 5.17 -14.74
N LEU A 107 -4.40 5.10 -15.34
CA LEU A 107 -3.27 5.95 -14.98
C LEU A 107 -3.58 7.45 -15.19
N LYS A 108 -4.24 7.81 -16.29
CA LYS A 108 -4.69 9.20 -16.51
C LYS A 108 -5.68 9.67 -15.46
N VAL A 109 -6.64 8.81 -15.09
CA VAL A 109 -7.61 9.14 -14.04
C VAL A 109 -6.92 9.26 -12.69
N LEU A 110 -5.99 8.37 -12.34
CA LEU A 110 -5.18 8.48 -11.13
C LEU A 110 -4.36 9.79 -11.12
N ALA A 111 -3.75 10.17 -12.25
CA ALA A 111 -2.99 11.41 -12.33
C ALA A 111 -3.85 12.66 -12.03
N TYR A 112 -5.14 12.64 -12.36
CA TYR A 112 -6.05 13.78 -12.22
C TYR A 112 -6.96 13.72 -10.98
N ARG A 113 -7.36 12.52 -10.52
CA ARG A 113 -8.35 12.27 -9.47
C ARG A 113 -7.91 11.16 -8.52
N SER A 114 -6.71 11.30 -7.98
CA SER A 114 -6.23 10.45 -6.90
C SER A 114 -6.08 11.22 -5.59
N ILE A 115 -6.20 10.50 -4.49
CA ILE A 115 -5.68 10.91 -3.20
C ILE A 115 -4.29 10.29 -3.04
N LYS A 116 -3.26 11.12 -2.94
CA LYS A 116 -1.93 10.68 -2.52
C LYS A 116 -2.00 10.35 -1.04
N VAL A 117 -1.51 9.17 -0.66
CA VAL A 117 -1.45 8.70 0.73
C VAL A 117 -0.01 8.33 1.03
N GLU A 118 0.53 8.88 2.10
CA GLU A 118 1.84 8.58 2.63
C GLU A 118 1.68 8.11 4.08
N ILE A 119 2.27 6.97 4.40
CA ILE A 119 2.21 6.35 5.72
C ILE A 119 3.62 6.36 6.28
N TYR A 120 3.74 6.91 7.48
CA TYR A 120 4.99 7.02 8.20
C TYR A 120 4.95 6.16 9.46
N SER A 121 6.01 5.39 9.67
CA SER A 121 6.25 4.60 10.87
C SER A 121 7.55 5.07 11.51
N ASN A 122 7.52 5.38 12.80
CA ASN A 122 8.67 5.97 13.50
C ASN A 122 9.34 7.13 12.73
N ASP A 123 8.52 7.97 12.10
CA ASP A 123 8.91 9.11 11.25
C ASP A 123 9.58 8.78 9.91
N GLU A 124 9.72 7.50 9.58
CA GLU A 124 10.17 7.03 8.26
C GLU A 124 8.99 6.75 7.33
N LEU A 125 9.11 7.13 6.05
CA LEU A 125 8.09 6.82 5.05
C LEU A 125 8.14 5.32 4.73
N VAL A 126 7.08 4.59 5.08
CA VAL A 126 7.02 3.11 4.90
C VAL A 126 6.13 2.68 3.75
N LYS A 127 5.15 3.51 3.37
CA LYS A 127 4.30 3.28 2.20
C LYS A 127 3.86 4.60 1.59
N GLN A 128 3.84 4.64 0.26
CA GLN A 128 3.20 5.70 -0.51
C GLN A 128 2.40 5.08 -1.64
N TYR A 129 1.14 5.50 -1.80
CA TYR A 129 0.31 5.08 -2.91
C TYR A 129 -0.73 6.14 -3.28
N TYR A 130 -1.25 6.02 -4.50
CA TYR A 130 -2.32 6.86 -5.04
C TYR A 130 -3.63 6.07 -5.04
N VAL A 131 -4.63 6.61 -4.35
CA VAL A 131 -5.97 6.04 -4.23
C VAL A 131 -6.89 6.69 -5.24
N GLY A 132 -7.42 5.91 -6.19
CA GLY A 132 -8.30 6.37 -7.25
C GLY A 132 -9.78 6.15 -6.98
N HIS A 133 -10.54 6.07 -8.07
CA HIS A 133 -11.98 5.80 -8.07
C HIS A 133 -12.27 4.31 -7.96
N GLU A 134 -13.51 4.02 -7.61
CA GLU A 134 -14.10 2.69 -7.58
C GLU A 134 -14.08 1.99 -8.94
N THR A 135 -14.08 0.67 -8.93
CA THR A 135 -14.32 -0.11 -10.15
C THR A 135 -15.79 0.00 -10.58
N PRO A 136 -16.13 -0.23 -11.86
CA PRO A 136 -17.51 -0.15 -12.34
C PRO A 136 -18.50 -1.09 -11.62
N ASP A 137 -17.99 -2.19 -11.05
CA ASP A 137 -18.76 -3.13 -10.22
C ASP A 137 -18.93 -2.66 -8.76
N GLY A 138 -18.27 -1.58 -8.35
CA GLY A 138 -18.30 -1.03 -6.99
C GLY A 138 -17.57 -1.87 -5.94
N GLU A 139 -16.89 -2.95 -6.33
CA GLU A 139 -16.28 -3.93 -5.41
C GLU A 139 -14.76 -3.79 -5.25
N GLY A 140 -14.21 -2.65 -5.63
CA GLY A 140 -12.77 -2.43 -5.57
C GLY A 140 -12.42 -0.99 -5.86
N THR A 141 -11.15 -0.68 -5.70
CA THR A 141 -10.61 0.66 -5.95
C THR A 141 -9.35 0.55 -6.79
N HIS A 142 -9.22 1.44 -7.76
CA HIS A 142 -7.98 1.55 -8.53
C HIS A 142 -6.91 2.20 -7.67
N MET A 143 -5.77 1.55 -7.49
CA MET A 143 -4.65 2.09 -6.73
C MET A 143 -3.33 1.87 -7.46
N LEU A 144 -2.39 2.79 -7.25
CA LEU A 144 -1.03 2.74 -7.80
C LEU A 144 -0.04 2.90 -6.66
N LEU A 145 0.89 1.96 -6.56
CA LEU A 145 1.92 1.96 -5.53
C LEU A 145 3.13 2.77 -6.00
N THR A 146 3.78 3.47 -5.07
CA THR A 146 5.09 4.09 -5.30
C THR A 146 6.18 3.17 -4.77
N ASN A 147 7.24 2.98 -5.56
CA ASN A 147 8.48 2.38 -5.12
C ASN A 147 9.25 3.41 -4.28
N LEU A 148 9.50 3.10 -3.02
CA LEU A 148 10.18 4.01 -2.11
C LEU A 148 11.70 4.05 -2.32
N ASP A 149 12.30 3.02 -2.92
CA ASP A 149 13.74 2.96 -3.18
C ASP A 149 14.12 3.84 -4.37
N THR A 150 13.24 3.94 -5.37
CA THR A 150 13.47 4.75 -6.57
C THR A 150 12.73 6.09 -6.55
N GLU A 151 11.84 6.30 -5.57
CA GLU A 151 10.90 7.42 -5.51
C GLU A 151 9.95 7.55 -6.71
N GLU A 152 9.87 6.50 -7.55
CA GLU A 152 9.04 6.45 -8.75
C GLU A 152 7.83 5.54 -8.56
N ASN A 153 6.77 5.78 -9.33
CA ASN A 153 5.61 4.89 -9.31
C ASN A 153 5.90 3.59 -10.03
N TYR A 154 5.36 2.49 -9.52
CA TYR A 154 5.31 1.25 -10.29
C TYR A 154 4.49 1.46 -11.58
N GLU A 155 4.80 0.69 -12.61
CA GLU A 155 4.15 0.86 -13.91
C GLU A 155 2.68 0.43 -13.90
N ASP A 156 2.33 -0.59 -13.12
CA ASP A 156 1.04 -1.25 -13.14
C ASP A 156 0.12 -0.78 -12.01
N PRO A 157 -1.07 -0.21 -12.34
CA PRO A 157 -2.11 0.00 -11.36
C PRO A 157 -2.86 -1.31 -11.08
N PHE A 158 -3.37 -1.42 -9.86
CA PHE A 158 -4.10 -2.59 -9.37
C PHE A 158 -5.51 -2.22 -8.91
N VAL A 159 -6.42 -3.17 -9.01
CA VAL A 159 -7.70 -3.14 -8.29
C VAL A 159 -7.46 -3.78 -6.93
N VAL A 160 -7.72 -3.03 -5.87
CA VAL A 160 -7.56 -3.47 -4.49
C VAL A 160 -8.88 -3.49 -3.74
N PHE A 161 -8.94 -4.32 -2.71
CA PHE A 161 -10.12 -4.55 -1.88
C PHE A 161 -9.70 -4.97 -0.46
N ILE A 162 -10.66 -5.08 0.45
CA ILE A 162 -10.46 -5.72 1.75
C ILE A 162 -11.20 -7.06 1.74
N PRO A 163 -10.54 -8.20 2.00
CA PRO A 163 -11.21 -9.49 2.08
C PRO A 163 -12.33 -9.48 3.13
N GLY A 164 -13.52 -9.93 2.73
CA GLY A 164 -14.73 -9.92 3.57
C GLY A 164 -15.46 -8.57 3.64
N PHE A 165 -15.03 -7.57 2.88
CA PHE A 165 -15.73 -6.30 2.72
C PHE A 165 -16.16 -6.11 1.26
N THR A 166 -17.45 -5.82 1.06
CA THR A 166 -18.02 -5.50 -0.26
C THR A 166 -18.14 -3.99 -0.39
N GLY A 167 -17.34 -3.42 -1.28
CA GLY A 167 -17.33 -1.98 -1.56
C GLY A 167 -15.97 -1.50 -2.03
N PHE A 168 -15.81 -0.19 -2.03
CA PHE A 168 -14.59 0.51 -2.40
C PHE A 168 -13.93 1.20 -1.19
N LEU A 169 -12.65 1.54 -1.33
CA LEU A 169 -11.80 2.01 -0.24
C LEU A 169 -11.54 3.51 -0.25
N ASN A 170 -11.81 4.21 -1.36
CA ASN A 170 -11.51 5.64 -1.50
C ASN A 170 -12.17 6.52 -0.41
N THR A 171 -13.39 6.19 0.04
CA THR A 171 -14.08 6.91 1.12
C THR A 171 -13.45 6.78 2.49
N ARG A 172 -12.56 5.80 2.67
CA ARG A 172 -11.82 5.59 3.92
C ARG A 172 -10.59 6.49 4.01
N PHE A 173 -10.15 7.06 2.89
CA PHE A 173 -9.06 8.04 2.79
C PHE A 173 -9.66 9.44 2.72
N ILE A 174 -9.88 10.06 3.87
CA ILE A 174 -10.59 11.34 3.99
C ILE A 174 -9.58 12.49 3.95
N VAL A 175 -9.78 13.44 3.03
CA VAL A 175 -8.90 14.61 2.88
C VAL A 175 -9.47 15.85 3.60
N GLU A 176 -10.78 15.89 3.86
CA GLU A 176 -11.40 17.00 4.58
C GLU A 176 -11.16 16.92 6.10
N GLU A 177 -10.39 17.87 6.65
CA GLU A 177 -10.11 18.00 8.10
C GLU A 177 -11.39 17.92 8.94
N LYS A 178 -12.47 18.60 8.52
CA LYS A 178 -13.74 18.67 9.27
C LYS A 178 -14.33 17.28 9.55
N VAL A 179 -14.14 16.32 8.66
CA VAL A 179 -14.72 14.97 8.76
C VAL A 179 -13.94 14.10 9.75
N TRP A 180 -12.69 14.45 10.04
CA TRP A 180 -11.87 13.78 11.06
C TRP A 180 -12.18 14.22 12.49
N ARG A 181 -12.69 15.45 12.66
CA ARG A 181 -12.91 16.04 13.98
C ARG A 181 -13.90 15.23 14.80
N ASP A 182 -13.56 14.97 16.05
CA ASP A 182 -14.53 14.54 17.04
C ASP A 182 -15.57 15.66 17.28
N LEU A 183 -16.84 15.32 17.12
CA LEU A 183 -17.97 16.25 17.30
C LEU A 183 -18.58 16.15 18.70
N ASN A 184 -18.03 15.30 19.57
CA ASN A 184 -18.51 15.17 20.94
C ASN A 184 -18.20 16.45 21.73
N VAL A 185 -19.24 17.27 21.95
CA VAL A 185 -19.18 18.50 22.76
C VAL A 185 -19.31 18.19 24.26
N MET A 186 -19.90 17.05 24.63
CA MET A 186 -20.02 16.60 26.02
C MET A 186 -19.68 15.12 26.14
N ASN A 187 -18.61 14.80 26.89
CA ASN A 187 -18.36 13.46 27.41
C ASN A 187 -18.87 13.42 28.85
N PHE A 188 -20.06 12.87 29.07
CA PHE A 188 -20.50 12.51 30.41
C PHE A 188 -19.92 11.14 30.75
N THR A 189 -18.94 11.10 31.65
CA THR A 189 -18.59 9.89 32.38
C THR A 189 -19.50 9.85 33.61
N PRO A 190 -20.44 8.90 33.73
CA PRO A 190 -21.20 8.73 34.97
C PRO A 190 -20.23 8.29 36.08
N ASP A 191 -20.31 8.95 37.24
CA ASP A 191 -19.62 8.53 38.47
C ASP A 191 -20.14 7.18 38.99
#